data_AF-A0A4R6U3V8-F1
#
_entry.id   AF-A0A4R6U3V8-F1
#
_cell.length_a   1.000
_cell.length_b   1.000
_cell.length_c   1.000
_cell.angle_alpha   90.00
_cell.angle_beta   90.00
_cell.angle_gamma   90.00
#
_symmetry.space_group_name_H-M   'P 1'
#
loop_
_entity.id
_entity.type
_entity.pdbx_description
1 polymer ?
#
loop_
_entity_poly.entity_id
_entity_poly.type
_entity_poly.pdbx_seq_one_letter_code
_entity_poly.pdbx_strand_id
1 'polypeptide(L)'
;MGYMAIYKRESFAKGIEQGIERGIEQGIERGIDKGRAATLRKQLQLKFRDLNADVLARLDNASETELELWTERILFADSVEAVFEG
;
A
#
# COMPACT_ATOMS: atom_id res chain seq x y z
N MET A 1 -12.16 -14.53 -46.25
CA MET A 1 -11.77 -13.22 -45.70
C MET A 1 -12.68 -12.90 -44.51
N GLY A 2 -12.36 -13.35 -43.29
CA GLY A 2 -13.27 -13.15 -42.14
C GLY A 2 -12.68 -13.50 -40.77
N TYR A 3 -11.74 -14.45 -40.73
CA TYR A 3 -11.11 -14.89 -39.49
C TYR A 3 -10.23 -13.79 -38.83
N MET A 4 -9.41 -13.08 -39.61
CA MET A 4 -8.49 -12.06 -39.05
C MET A 4 -9.18 -10.89 -38.34
N ALA A 5 -10.39 -10.52 -38.78
CA ALA A 5 -11.16 -9.43 -38.18
C ALA A 5 -11.78 -9.81 -36.83
N ILE A 6 -12.19 -11.08 -36.67
CA ILE A 6 -12.74 -11.62 -35.42
C ILE A 6 -11.62 -11.76 -34.39
N TYR A 7 -10.49 -12.36 -34.76
CA TYR A 7 -9.33 -12.47 -33.87
C TYR A 7 -8.84 -11.11 -33.37
N LYS A 8 -8.80 -10.09 -34.23
CA LYS A 8 -8.37 -8.74 -33.82
C LYS A 8 -9.30 -8.10 -32.79
N ARG A 9 -10.62 -8.35 -32.88
CA ARG A 9 -11.60 -7.86 -31.89
C ARG A 9 -11.47 -8.60 -30.57
N GLU A 10 -11.34 -9.92 -30.59
CA GLU A 10 -11.17 -10.72 -29.38
C GLU A 10 -9.87 -10.40 -28.66
N SER A 11 -8.75 -10.27 -29.37
CA SER A 11 -7.46 -9.90 -28.78
C SER A 11 -7.50 -8.50 -28.18
N PHE A 12 -8.17 -7.55 -28.83
CA PHE A 12 -8.34 -6.19 -28.30
C PHE A 12 -9.20 -6.19 -27.03
N ALA A 13 -10.33 -6.90 -27.04
CA ALA A 13 -11.19 -7.03 -25.86
C ALA A 13 -10.45 -7.65 -24.67
N LYS A 14 -9.69 -8.73 -24.91
CA LYS A 14 -8.85 -9.37 -23.88
C LYS A 14 -7.77 -8.43 -23.34
N GLY A 15 -7.14 -7.63 -24.21
CA GLY A 15 -6.13 -6.66 -23.79
C GLY A 15 -6.71 -5.57 -22.87
N ILE A 16 -7.92 -5.09 -23.16
CA ILE A 16 -8.64 -4.14 -22.31
C ILE A 16 -9.02 -4.77 -20.98
N GLU A 17 -9.58 -5.98 -21.00
CA GLU A 17 -9.96 -6.74 -19.80
C GLU A 17 -8.76 -6.95 -18.87
N GLN A 18 -7.64 -7.46 -19.40
CA GLN A 18 -6.39 -7.63 -18.64
C GLN A 18 -5.82 -6.31 -18.12
N GLY A 19 -5.94 -5.23 -18.90
CA GLY A 19 -5.50 -3.90 -18.47
C GLY A 19 -6.31 -3.36 -17.30
N ILE A 20 -7.63 -3.53 -17.34
CA ILE A 20 -8.54 -3.14 -16.26
C ILE A 20 -8.29 -3.98 -15.01
N GLU A 21 -8.19 -5.31 -15.16
CA GLU A 21 -7.94 -6.23 -14.05
C GLU A 21 -6.65 -5.87 -13.31
N ARG A 22 -5.53 -5.73 -14.04
CA ARG A 22 -4.24 -5.33 -13.45
C ARG A 22 -4.29 -3.94 -12.82
N GLY A 23 -5.01 -3.00 -13.44
CA GLY A 23 -5.16 -1.65 -12.93
C GLY A 23 -5.93 -1.61 -11.61
N ILE A 24 -7.00 -2.41 -11.50
CA ILE A 24 -7.80 -2.54 -10.27
C ILE A 24 -6.96 -3.20 -9.18
N GLU A 25 -6.29 -4.32 -9.47
CA GLU A 25 -5.44 -5.04 -8.52
C GLU A 25 -4.37 -4.13 -7.93
N GLN A 26 -3.58 -3.45 -8.77
CA GLN A 26 -2.56 -2.50 -8.33
C GLN A 26 -3.16 -1.30 -7.57
N GLY A 27 -4.35 -0.85 -7.96
CA GLY A 27 -5.05 0.24 -7.29
C GLY A 27 -5.49 -0.13 -5.87
N ILE A 28 -6.02 -1.35 -5.69
CA ILE A 28 -6.45 -1.89 -4.40
C ILE A 28 -5.24 -2.09 -3.49
N GLU A 29 -4.19 -2.75 -3.95
CA GLU A 29 -2.96 -3.00 -3.18
C GLU A 29 -2.36 -1.68 -2.65
N ARG A 30 -2.13 -0.71 -3.55
CA ARG A 30 -1.64 0.62 -3.15
C ARG A 30 -2.59 1.37 -2.23
N GLY A 31 -3.90 1.15 -2.36
CA GLY A 31 -4.92 1.75 -1.50
C GLY A 31 -4.87 1.20 -0.09
N ILE A 32 -4.69 -0.11 0.05
CA ILE A 32 -4.55 -0.81 1.34
C ILE A 32 -3.31 -0.31 2.07
N ASP A 33 -2.15 -0.25 1.40
CA ASP A 33 -0.90 0.19 2.03
C ASP A 33 -0.96 1.64 2.50
N LYS A 34 -1.52 2.54 1.67
CA LYS A 34 -1.75 3.93 2.09
C LYS A 34 -2.69 4.01 3.29
N GLY A 35 -3.73 3.17 3.34
CA GLY A 35 -4.65 3.08 4.47
C GLY A 35 -3.96 2.60 5.75
N ARG A 36 -3.11 1.57 5.65
CA ARG A 36 -2.29 1.06 6.76
C ARG A 36 -1.34 2.13 7.28
N ALA A 37 -0.56 2.78 6.40
CA ALA A 37 0.35 3.86 6.76
C ALA A 37 -0.37 5.03 7.46
N ALA A 38 -1.53 5.46 6.94
CA ALA A 38 -2.33 6.52 7.55
C ALA A 38 -2.85 6.12 8.94
N THR A 39 -3.25 4.86 9.12
CA THR A 39 -3.72 4.34 10.41
C THR A 39 -2.58 4.31 11.43
N LEU A 40 -1.43 3.76 11.06
CA LEU A 40 -0.25 3.69 11.91
C LEU A 40 0.24 5.09 12.29
N ARG A 41 0.28 6.03 11.34
CA ARG A 41 0.58 7.45 11.60
C ARG A 41 -0.33 8.03 12.67
N LYS A 42 -1.64 7.79 12.57
CA LYS A 42 -2.62 8.29 13.55
C LYS A 42 -2.39 7.67 14.92
N GLN A 43 -2.11 6.37 15.00
CA GLN A 43 -1.79 5.71 16.27
C GLN A 43 -0.50 6.26 16.90
N LEU A 44 0.54 6.49 16.09
CA LEU A 44 1.81 7.08 16.54
C LEU A 44 1.58 8.50 17.09
N GLN A 45 0.81 9.33 16.40
CA GLN A 45 0.41 10.66 16.89
C GLN A 45 -0.39 10.60 18.18
N LEU A 46 -1.31 9.63 18.32
CA LEU A 46 -2.10 9.49 19.54
C LEU A 46 -1.27 9.03 20.74
N LYS A 47 -0.30 8.13 20.53
CA LYS A 47 0.51 7.55 21.60
C LYS A 47 1.69 8.46 22.00
N PHE A 48 2.37 9.04 21.02
CA PHE A 48 3.63 9.75 21.21
C PHE A 48 3.54 11.27 20.96
N ARG A 49 2.38 11.77 20.49
CA ARG A 49 2.07 13.18 20.19
C ARG A 49 2.83 13.74 19.00
N ASP A 50 4.10 14.08 19.18
CA ASP A 50 4.89 14.79 18.19
C ASP A 50 5.70 13.80 17.35
N LEU A 51 5.37 13.73 16.05
CA LEU A 51 6.16 12.98 15.08
C LEU A 51 7.02 13.95 14.29
N ASN A 52 8.32 13.68 14.24
CA ASN A 52 9.24 14.44 13.42
C ASN A 52 9.07 14.09 11.92
N ALA A 53 9.71 14.89 11.06
CA ALA A 53 9.62 14.70 9.61
C ALA A 53 10.21 13.36 9.16
N ASP A 54 11.23 12.85 9.84
CA ASP A 54 11.91 11.59 9.51
C ASP A 54 10.97 10.39 9.67
N VAL A 55 10.18 10.36 10.76
CA VAL A 55 9.18 9.32 11.03
C VAL A 55 8.09 9.33 9.96
N LEU A 56 7.64 10.51 9.54
CA LEU A 56 6.65 10.65 8.47
C LEU A 56 7.19 10.15 7.13
N ALA A 57 8.41 10.53 6.77
CA ALA A 57 9.06 10.06 5.56
C ALA A 57 9.26 8.54 5.58
N ARG A 58 9.54 7.95 6.75
CA ARG A 58 9.71 6.51 6.91
C ARG A 58 8.40 5.75 6.72
N LEU A 59 7.27 6.29 7.21
CA LEU A 59 5.94 5.72 6.99
C LEU A 59 5.50 5.79 5.52
N ASP A 60 5.81 6.88 4.82
CA ASP A 60 5.42 7.07 3.42
C ASP A 60 6.20 6.15 2.45
N ASN A 61 7.40 5.70 2.85
CA ASN A 61 8.26 4.82 2.05
C ASN A 61 8.29 3.37 2.56
N ALA A 62 7.47 3.03 3.56
CA ALA A 62 7.45 1.72 4.16
C ALA A 62 6.88 0.66 3.20
N SER A 63 7.48 -0.52 3.23
CA SER A 63 6.90 -1.73 2.62
C SER A 63 5.70 -2.24 3.43
N GLU A 64 4.85 -3.05 2.80
CA GLU A 64 3.73 -3.72 3.46
C GLU A 64 4.16 -4.45 4.75
N THR A 65 5.28 -5.20 4.67
CA THR A 65 5.80 -5.98 5.78
C THR A 65 6.28 -5.10 6.93
N GLU A 66 6.89 -3.95 6.64
CA GLU A 66 7.26 -2.96 7.66
C GLU A 66 6.02 -2.36 8.33
N LEU A 67 5.00 -2.02 7.54
CA LEU A 67 3.74 -1.48 8.07
C LEU A 67 3.03 -2.47 8.99
N GLU A 68 3.00 -3.76 8.64
CA GLU A 68 2.46 -4.81 9.51
C GLU A 68 3.24 -4.95 10.81
N LEU A 69 4.57 -5.04 10.71
CA LEU A 69 5.45 -5.17 11.87
C LEU A 69 5.29 -3.99 12.84
N TRP A 70 5.26 -2.76 12.32
CA TRP A 70 5.11 -1.56 13.15
C TRP A 70 3.71 -1.44 13.75
N THR A 71 2.67 -1.92 13.04
CA THR A 71 1.28 -1.97 13.56
C THR A 71 1.14 -2.91 14.76
N GLU A 72 1.92 -3.99 14.81
CA GLU A 72 1.95 -4.85 15.99
C GLU A 72 2.79 -4.23 17.12
N ARG A 73 3.96 -3.70 16.78
CA ARG A 73 4.90 -3.15 17.76
C ARG A 73 4.39 -1.92 18.48
N ILE A 74 3.64 -1.05 17.81
CA ILE A 74 3.10 0.15 18.43
C ILE A 74 2.24 -0.13 19.66
N LEU A 75 1.65 -1.33 19.75
CA LEU A 75 0.86 -1.74 20.92
C LEU A 75 1.73 -1.87 22.17
N PHE A 76 3.00 -2.25 22.02
CA PHE A 76 3.90 -2.58 23.13
C PHE A 76 5.08 -1.61 23.28
N ALA A 77 5.41 -0.83 22.24
CA ALA A 77 6.55 0.08 22.25
C ALA A 77 6.37 1.26 23.21
N ASP A 78 7.40 1.59 24.00
CA ASP A 78 7.38 2.73 24.92
C ASP A 78 7.88 4.04 24.27
N SER A 79 8.43 3.97 23.06
CA SER A 79 8.86 5.13 22.28
C SER A 79 8.61 4.95 20.79
N VAL A 80 8.71 6.04 20.03
CA VAL A 80 8.62 6.02 18.57
C VAL A 80 9.71 5.15 17.98
N GLU A 81 10.94 5.26 18.47
CA GLU A 81 12.12 4.52 18.01
C GLU A 81 11.92 3.01 18.14
N ALA A 82 11.39 2.55 19.28
CA ALA A 82 11.13 1.14 19.55
C ALA A 82 10.10 0.52 18.58
N VAL A 83 9.19 1.31 17.99
CA VAL A 83 8.29 0.83 16.93
C VAL A 83 9.09 0.42 15.69
N PHE A 84 10.13 1.21 15.38
CA PHE A 84 10.88 1.11 14.14
C PHE A 84 12.20 0.32 14.25
N GLU A 85 12.48 -0.33 15.38
CA GLU A 85 13.70 -1.15 15.59
C GLU A 85 13.61 -2.49 14.84
N GLY A 86 14.25 -2.63 13.70
CA GLY A 86 14.27 -3.86 12.90
C GLY A 86 15.14 -3.71 11.67
#